data_AF-A0A0M7MS34-F1
#
_entry.id   AF-A0A0M7MS34-F1
#
_cell.length_a   1.000
_cell.length_b   1.000
_cell.length_c   1.000
_cell.angle_alpha   90.00
_cell.angle_beta   90.00
_cell.angle_gamma   90.00
#
_symmetry.space_group_name_H-M   'P 1'
#
loop_
_entity.id
_entity.type
_entity.pdbx_description
1 polymer ?
#
loop_
_entity_poly.entity_id
_entity_poly.type
_entity_poly.pdbx_seq_one_letter_code
_entity_poly.pdbx_strand_id
1 'polypeptide(L)'
;MKRAKPSRGEGLGHKVTKALGGGRPAARKETSLLRSEAHRRNVAALGCLITGMPAQACHPNFDKGGGLKACDSLCFPLCPDLHRAHDQGGIPKQDRRSLEWRYAIETRALLQQRGLWTPAIERHFQRAIAPLERVAQEAGPL
;
A
#
# COMPACT_ATOMS: atom_id res chain seq x y z
N MET A 1 -34.45 -12.82 12.73
CA MET A 1 -34.32 -11.88 13.87
C MET A 1 -33.04 -11.05 13.70
N LYS A 2 -33.12 -9.74 13.49
CA LYS A 2 -31.93 -8.87 13.39
C LYS A 2 -31.56 -8.39 14.80
N ARG A 3 -30.40 -8.80 15.33
CA ARG A 3 -29.89 -8.29 16.61
C ARG A 3 -29.53 -6.81 16.46
N ALA A 4 -30.20 -5.93 17.22
CA ALA A 4 -29.83 -4.52 17.32
C ALA A 4 -28.46 -4.41 18.03
N LYS A 5 -27.54 -3.64 17.46
CA LYS A 5 -26.26 -3.32 18.11
C LYS A 5 -26.52 -2.25 19.17
N PRO A 6 -26.02 -2.38 20.40
CA PRO A 6 -26.19 -1.35 21.42
C PRO A 6 -25.50 -0.05 20.97
N SER A 7 -26.14 1.09 21.27
CA SER A 7 -25.57 2.41 21.00
C SER A 7 -24.26 2.55 21.78
N ARG A 8 -23.14 2.74 21.06
CA ARG A 8 -21.86 3.04 21.68
C ARG A 8 -21.95 4.43 22.31
N GLY A 9 -21.84 4.51 23.63
CA GLY A 9 -21.71 5.78 24.35
C GLY A 9 -20.44 6.53 23.96
N GLU A 10 -20.34 7.79 24.38
CA GLU A 10 -19.16 8.64 24.12
C GLU A 10 -17.87 7.95 24.61
N GLY A 11 -16.88 7.87 23.71
CA GLY A 11 -15.57 7.29 24.02
C GLY A 11 -14.82 8.11 25.06
N LEU A 12 -13.95 7.45 25.84
CA LEU A 12 -13.18 8.07 26.93
C LEU A 12 -12.43 9.34 26.51
N GLY A 13 -11.84 9.34 25.31
CA GLY A 13 -11.16 10.52 24.77
C GLY A 13 -12.08 11.74 24.61
N HIS A 14 -13.34 11.52 24.21
CA HIS A 14 -14.33 12.60 24.08
C HIS A 14 -14.70 13.18 25.45
N LYS A 15 -14.87 12.31 26.46
CA LYS A 15 -15.15 12.73 27.85
C LYS A 15 -14.02 13.57 28.44
N VAL A 16 -12.77 13.18 28.20
CA VAL A 16 -11.58 13.89 28.67
C VAL A 16 -11.43 15.25 27.98
N THR A 17 -11.60 15.33 26.65
CA THR A 17 -11.58 16.60 25.92
C THR A 17 -12.65 17.58 26.42
N LYS A 18 -13.86 17.07 26.68
CA LYS A 18 -14.98 17.86 27.22
C LYS A 18 -14.70 18.36 28.64
N ALA A 19 -14.11 17.53 29.50
CA ALA A 19 -13.75 17.89 30.87
C ALA A 19 -12.64 18.95 30.94
N LEU A 20 -11.74 18.97 29.95
CA LEU A 20 -10.59 19.88 29.91
C LEU A 20 -10.85 21.20 29.15
N GLY A 21 -12.08 21.45 28.68
CA GLY A 21 -12.45 22.69 27.95
C GLY A 21 -11.74 22.88 26.59
N GLY A 22 -10.94 21.90 26.15
CA GLY A 22 -10.09 21.98 24.97
C GLY A 22 -10.84 21.61 23.69
N GLY A 23 -11.69 22.50 23.20
CA GLY A 23 -12.45 22.29 21.97
C GLY A 23 -11.65 22.51 20.69
N ARG A 24 -10.65 21.66 20.39
CA ARG A 24 -10.24 21.45 18.98
C ARG A 24 -10.84 20.11 18.53
N PRO A 25 -11.64 20.06 17.45
CA PRO A 25 -12.08 18.77 16.92
C PRO A 25 -10.82 17.93 16.64
N ALA A 26 -10.79 16.71 17.16
CA ALA A 26 -9.67 15.80 16.94
C ALA A 26 -9.47 15.65 15.44
N ALA A 27 -8.40 16.26 14.90
CA ALA A 27 -8.05 16.10 13.50
C ALA A 27 -7.94 14.60 13.22
N ARG A 28 -8.64 14.13 12.19
CA ARG A 28 -8.62 12.71 11.83
C ARG A 28 -7.16 12.32 11.57
N LYS A 29 -6.59 11.49 12.43
CA LYS A 29 -5.22 10.99 12.31
C LYS A 29 -5.03 10.39 10.92
N GLU A 30 -4.02 10.87 10.19
CA GLU A 30 -3.69 10.33 8.88
C GLU A 30 -3.40 8.82 9.03
N THR A 31 -3.96 8.01 8.14
CA THR A 31 -3.73 6.57 8.17
C THR A 31 -2.27 6.27 7.87
N SER A 32 -1.71 5.22 8.49
CA SER A 32 -0.34 4.81 8.22
C SER A 32 -0.13 4.27 6.80
N LEU A 33 -1.23 3.86 6.14
CA LEU A 33 -1.24 3.34 4.78
C LEU A 33 -1.97 4.29 3.84
N LEU A 34 -1.41 4.48 2.65
CA LEU A 34 -2.08 5.14 1.55
C LEU A 34 -3.23 4.26 1.04
N ARG A 35 -4.39 4.89 0.85
CA ARG A 35 -5.56 4.35 0.14
C ARG A 35 -6.00 5.35 -0.91
N SER A 36 -5.61 5.13 -2.16
CA SER A 36 -5.87 6.05 -3.26
C SER A 36 -6.18 5.29 -4.55
N GLU A 37 -7.44 5.35 -4.98
CA GLU A 37 -7.85 4.79 -6.26
C GLU A 37 -7.18 5.53 -7.43
N ALA A 38 -7.06 6.85 -7.34
CA ALA A 38 -6.38 7.66 -8.35
C ALA A 38 -4.93 7.18 -8.54
N HIS A 39 -4.21 6.90 -7.44
CA HIS A 39 -2.86 6.35 -7.53
C HIS A 39 -2.84 4.97 -8.18
N ARG A 40 -3.75 4.06 -7.80
CA ARG A 40 -3.83 2.73 -8.44
C ARG A 40 -4.15 2.81 -9.94
N ARG A 41 -5.00 3.74 -10.36
CA ARG A 41 -5.27 4.00 -11.79
C ARG A 41 -4.02 4.51 -12.52
N ASN A 42 -3.27 5.42 -11.90
CA ASN A 42 -2.00 5.90 -12.46
C ASN A 42 -0.98 4.76 -12.61
N VAL A 43 -0.88 3.86 -11.63
CA VAL A 43 -0.04 2.66 -11.72
C VAL A 43 -0.48 1.79 -12.90
N ALA A 44 -1.77 1.42 -13.00
CA ALA A 44 -2.27 0.59 -14.09
C ALA A 44 -2.03 1.21 -15.48
N ALA A 45 -2.11 2.54 -15.60
CA ALA A 45 -1.86 3.29 -16.83
C ALA A 45 -0.39 3.35 -17.26
N LEU A 46 0.56 2.82 -16.46
CA LEU A 46 1.95 2.68 -16.88
C LEU A 46 2.13 1.61 -17.97
N GLY A 47 1.21 0.64 -18.06
CA GLY A 47 1.45 -0.61 -18.77
C GLY A 47 2.27 -1.58 -17.91
N CYS A 48 2.26 -2.86 -18.27
CA CYS A 48 2.93 -3.89 -17.48
C CYS A 48 4.44 -3.64 -17.47
N LEU A 49 5.03 -3.64 -16.28
CA LEU A 49 6.46 -3.38 -16.10
C LEU A 49 7.35 -4.38 -16.87
N ILE A 50 6.85 -5.60 -17.09
CA ILE A 50 7.61 -6.69 -17.73
C ILE A 50 7.34 -6.75 -19.23
N THR A 51 6.08 -6.56 -19.66
CA THR A 51 5.66 -6.85 -21.04
C THR A 51 5.18 -5.62 -21.81
N GLY A 52 4.94 -4.49 -21.14
CA GLY A 52 4.33 -3.29 -21.73
C GLY A 52 2.82 -3.39 -22.01
N MET A 53 2.23 -4.58 -21.90
CA MET A 53 0.79 -4.82 -22.16
C MET A 53 -0.12 -4.09 -21.15
N PRO A 54 -1.43 -3.93 -21.42
CA PRO A 54 -2.37 -3.38 -20.45
C PRO A 54 -2.27 -4.08 -19.09
N ALA A 55 -2.22 -3.28 -18.02
CA ALA A 55 -1.89 -3.75 -16.68
C ALA A 55 -2.99 -3.46 -15.65
N GLN A 56 -2.86 -4.13 -14.51
CA GLN A 56 -3.59 -3.87 -13.28
C GLN A 56 -2.60 -3.40 -12.21
N ALA A 57 -3.07 -2.62 -11.24
CA ALA A 57 -2.29 -2.31 -10.05
C ALA A 57 -2.22 -3.55 -9.15
N CYS A 58 -1.05 -4.19 -9.12
CA CYS A 58 -0.73 -5.31 -8.25
C CYS A 58 -0.19 -4.78 -6.92
N HIS A 59 -0.64 -5.33 -5.81
CA HIS A 59 -0.03 -5.09 -4.49
C HIS A 59 1.07 -6.13 -4.24
N PRO A 60 2.10 -5.80 -3.44
CA PRO A 60 3.06 -6.79 -2.97
C PRO A 60 2.39 -7.83 -2.07
N ASN A 61 2.94 -9.04 -2.07
CA ASN A 61 2.56 -10.12 -1.15
C ASN A 61 3.33 -10.06 0.17
N PHE A 62 4.34 -9.20 0.26
CA PHE A 62 4.99 -8.90 1.52
C PHE A 62 4.00 -8.35 2.56
N ASP A 63 4.01 -8.97 3.75
CA ASP A 63 3.20 -8.58 4.90
C ASP A 63 1.68 -8.53 4.65
N LYS A 64 1.20 -9.22 3.59
CA LYS A 64 -0.23 -9.47 3.37
C LYS A 64 -0.67 -10.71 4.15
N GLY A 65 -1.63 -10.57 5.06
CA GLY A 65 -2.14 -11.68 5.89
C GLY A 65 -2.98 -11.21 7.08
N GLY A 66 -3.80 -12.09 7.68
CA GLY A 66 -4.55 -11.77 8.91
C GLY A 66 -5.54 -10.59 8.80
N GLY A 67 -6.00 -10.26 7.58
CA GLY A 67 -6.84 -9.08 7.32
C GLY A 67 -6.07 -7.75 7.15
N LEU A 68 -4.74 -7.78 7.22
CA LEU A 68 -3.88 -6.65 6.90
C LEU A 68 -3.88 -6.40 5.39
N LYS A 69 -3.97 -5.12 5.03
CA LYS A 69 -4.02 -4.68 3.63
C LYS A 69 -2.73 -3.95 3.28
N ALA A 70 -2.12 -4.27 2.16
CA ALA A 70 -0.92 -3.58 1.65
C ALA A 70 -1.17 -2.09 1.37
N CYS A 71 -0.12 -1.26 1.43
CA CYS A 71 -0.16 0.16 1.10
C CYS A 71 -0.27 0.36 -0.41
N ASP A 72 -1.16 1.23 -0.88
CA ASP A 72 -1.29 1.48 -2.33
C ASP A 72 -0.04 2.11 -2.94
N SER A 73 0.79 2.80 -2.14
CA SER A 73 2.04 3.39 -2.63
C SER A 73 3.07 2.34 -3.08
N LEU A 74 2.89 1.08 -2.67
CA LEU A 74 3.75 -0.03 -3.10
C LEU A 74 3.21 -0.78 -4.31
N CYS A 75 2.09 -0.32 -4.90
CA CYS A 75 1.55 -0.97 -6.08
C CYS A 75 2.52 -0.89 -7.26
N PHE A 76 2.52 -1.93 -8.09
CA PHE A 76 3.26 -1.99 -9.35
C PHE A 76 2.39 -2.56 -10.48
N PRO A 77 2.66 -2.24 -11.76
CA PRO A 77 1.79 -2.64 -12.86
C PRO A 77 2.18 -4.01 -13.43
N LEU A 78 1.26 -4.97 -13.37
CA LEU A 78 1.39 -6.27 -14.04
C LEU A 78 0.20 -6.53 -14.96
N CYS A 79 0.43 -7.18 -16.11
CA CYS A 79 -0.67 -7.68 -16.93
C CYS A 79 -1.43 -8.78 -16.16
N PRO A 80 -2.72 -9.05 -16.47
CA PRO A 80 -3.55 -9.97 -15.69
C PRO A 80 -2.93 -11.35 -15.45
N ASP A 81 -2.24 -11.91 -16.44
CA ASP A 81 -1.59 -13.23 -16.32
C ASP A 81 -0.44 -13.23 -15.32
N LEU A 82 0.44 -12.22 -15.41
CA LEU A 82 1.57 -12.06 -14.49
C LEU A 82 1.11 -11.66 -13.09
N HIS A 83 0.07 -10.84 -12.99
CA HIS A 83 -0.55 -10.47 -11.71
C HIS A 83 -1.08 -11.72 -11.00
N ARG A 84 -1.81 -12.57 -11.74
CA ARG A 84 -2.30 -13.86 -11.21
C ARG A 84 -1.15 -14.78 -10.80
N ALA A 85 -0.11 -14.91 -11.61
CA ALA A 85 1.04 -15.74 -11.30
C ALA A 85 1.78 -15.26 -10.04
N HIS A 86 1.94 -13.95 -9.88
CA HIS A 86 2.52 -13.32 -8.69
C HIS A 86 1.70 -13.66 -7.43
N ASP A 87 0.37 -13.59 -7.52
CA ASP A 87 -0.53 -13.83 -6.37
C ASP A 87 -0.61 -15.29 -5.94
N GLN A 88 -0.49 -16.23 -6.87
CA GLN A 88 -0.69 -17.66 -6.61
C GLN A 88 0.50 -18.35 -5.92
N GLY A 89 1.61 -17.64 -5.68
CA GLY A 89 2.69 -18.12 -4.82
C GLY A 89 3.63 -19.14 -5.47
N GLY A 90 3.72 -19.19 -6.80
CA GLY A 90 4.66 -20.05 -7.53
C GLY A 90 6.12 -19.57 -7.51
N ILE A 91 6.37 -18.34 -7.03
CA ILE A 91 7.71 -17.76 -6.86
C ILE A 91 8.16 -18.01 -5.41
N PRO A 92 9.38 -18.52 -5.17
CA PRO A 92 9.94 -18.64 -3.83
C PRO A 92 9.80 -17.33 -3.06
N LYS A 93 9.46 -17.43 -1.77
CA LYS A 93 9.09 -16.27 -0.95
C LYS A 93 10.15 -15.17 -0.97
N GLN A 94 11.43 -15.55 -0.95
CA GLN A 94 12.54 -14.62 -0.92
C GLN A 94 12.72 -13.92 -2.27
N ASP A 95 12.78 -14.67 -3.37
CA ASP A 95 12.85 -14.12 -4.73
C ASP A 95 11.69 -13.16 -5.01
N ARG A 96 10.48 -13.54 -4.56
CA ARG A 96 9.30 -12.69 -4.70
C ARG A 96 9.46 -11.36 -3.97
N ARG A 97 10.04 -11.33 -2.77
CA ARG A 97 10.28 -10.08 -2.02
C ARG A 97 11.28 -9.17 -2.75
N SER A 98 12.35 -9.73 -3.31
CA SER A 98 13.30 -8.98 -4.11
C SER A 98 12.66 -8.39 -5.37
N LEU A 99 11.81 -9.17 -6.05
CA LEU A 99 11.03 -8.70 -7.20
C LEU A 99 10.04 -7.60 -6.80
N GLU A 100 9.26 -7.79 -5.74
CA GLU A 100 8.30 -6.80 -5.24
C GLU A 100 8.98 -5.48 -4.87
N TRP A 101 10.13 -5.53 -4.19
CA TRP A 101 10.91 -4.35 -3.86
C TRP A 101 11.35 -3.61 -5.13
N ARG A 102 11.96 -4.34 -6.08
CA ARG A 102 12.40 -3.78 -7.36
C ARG A 102 11.25 -3.14 -8.12
N TYR A 103 10.13 -3.85 -8.27
CA TYR A 103 8.96 -3.37 -9.02
C TYR A 103 8.34 -2.12 -8.38
N ALA A 104 8.30 -2.04 -7.05
CA ALA A 104 7.82 -0.85 -6.35
C ALA A 104 8.75 0.36 -6.59
N ILE A 105 10.07 0.16 -6.58
CA ILE A 105 11.06 1.22 -6.85
C ILE A 105 10.98 1.71 -8.31
N GLU A 106 10.93 0.78 -9.28
CA GLU A 106 10.80 1.10 -10.70
C GLU A 106 9.48 1.83 -10.99
N THR A 107 8.37 1.38 -10.39
CA THR A 107 7.06 2.05 -10.52
C THR A 107 7.09 3.48 -9.97
N ARG A 108 7.73 3.69 -8.80
CA ARG A 108 7.95 5.03 -8.24
C ARG A 108 8.70 5.92 -9.22
N ALA A 109 9.80 5.44 -9.80
CA ALA A 109 10.60 6.21 -10.76
C ALA A 109 9.80 6.60 -12.01
N LEU A 110 9.03 5.67 -12.57
CA LEU A 110 8.17 5.93 -13.74
C LEU A 110 7.08 6.97 -13.43
N LEU A 111 6.45 6.90 -12.27
CA LEU A 111 5.45 7.90 -11.86
C LEU A 111 6.06 9.27 -11.57
N GLN A 112 7.29 9.33 -11.04
CA GLN A 112 8.04 10.57 -10.88
C GLN A 112 8.33 11.23 -12.23
N GLN A 113 8.79 10.45 -13.21
CA GLN A 113 9.03 10.95 -14.57
C GLN A 113 7.77 11.50 -15.24
N ARG A 114 6.59 10.94 -14.94
CA ARG A 114 5.30 11.43 -15.45
C ARG A 114 4.68 12.56 -14.61
N GLY A 115 5.34 13.02 -13.55
CA GLY A 115 4.79 14.03 -12.64
C GLY A 115 3.57 13.57 -11.82
N LEU A 116 3.34 12.25 -11.75
CA LEU A 116 2.19 11.63 -11.05
C LEU A 116 2.52 11.19 -9.62
N TRP A 117 3.75 11.42 -9.18
CA TRP A 117 4.24 11.05 -7.85
C TRP A 117 4.30 12.27 -6.93
N THR A 118 3.37 12.34 -5.98
CA THR A 118 3.24 13.49 -5.08
C THR A 118 4.07 13.30 -3.80
N PRO A 119 4.43 14.39 -3.09
CA PRO A 119 5.08 14.29 -1.78
C PRO A 119 4.26 13.50 -0.73
N ALA A 120 2.92 13.52 -0.85
CA ALA A 120 2.07 12.72 0.01
C ALA A 120 2.24 11.21 -0.25
N ILE A 121 2.29 10.80 -1.52
CA ILE A 121 2.55 9.39 -1.90
C ILE A 121 3.95 8.98 -1.41
N GLU A 122 4.95 9.83 -1.61
CA GLU A 122 6.33 9.59 -1.15
C GLU A 122 6.40 9.30 0.35
N ARG A 123 5.72 10.09 1.18
CA ARG A 123 5.70 9.89 2.64
C ARG A 123 5.15 8.51 3.03
N HIS A 124 4.09 8.05 2.36
CA HIS A 124 3.52 6.73 2.58
C HIS A 124 4.43 5.62 2.04
N PHE A 125 5.06 5.85 0.88
CA PHE A 125 6.02 4.93 0.27
C PHE A 125 7.21 4.66 1.19
N GLN A 126 7.88 5.71 1.68
CA GLN A 126 9.07 5.57 2.54
C GLN A 126 8.79 4.76 3.80
N ARG A 127 7.61 4.95 4.41
CA ARG A 127 7.18 4.16 5.57
C ARG A 127 6.91 2.70 5.22
N ALA A 128 6.28 2.46 4.07
CA ALA A 128 5.81 1.14 3.66
C ALA A 128 6.93 0.28 3.05
N ILE A 129 7.90 0.87 2.35
CA ILE A 129 8.96 0.14 1.63
C ILE A 129 10.06 -0.35 2.58
N ALA A 130 10.35 0.38 3.66
CA ALA A 130 11.51 0.08 4.53
C ALA A 130 11.55 -1.36 5.10
N PRO A 131 10.42 -1.96 5.54
CA PRO A 131 10.45 -3.36 5.98
C PRO A 131 10.68 -4.35 4.83
N LEU A 132 10.15 -4.05 3.63
CA LEU A 132 10.33 -4.87 2.44
C LEU A 132 11.78 -4.78 1.93
N GLU A 133 12.36 -3.58 1.92
CA GLU A 133 13.76 -3.35 1.55
C GLU A 133 14.73 -4.17 2.41
N ARG A 134 14.55 -4.14 3.74
CA ARG A 134 15.41 -4.91 4.67
C ARG A 134 15.45 -6.38 4.31
N VAL A 135 14.27 -7.00 4.11
CA VAL A 135 14.21 -8.43 3.80
C VAL A 135 14.62 -8.74 2.35
N ALA A 136 14.52 -7.78 1.43
CA ALA A 136 14.96 -7.95 0.05
C ALA A 136 16.50 -7.91 -0.06
N GLN A 137 17.17 -7.04 0.70
CA GLN A 137 18.62 -6.91 0.70
C GLN A 137 19.33 -8.09 1.40
N GLU A 138 18.66 -8.77 2.33
CA GLU A 138 19.13 -10.02 2.93
C GLU A 138 19.23 -11.18 1.90
N ALA A 139 18.59 -11.06 0.73
CA ALA A 139 18.59 -12.12 -0.30
C ALA A 139 19.92 -12.27 -1.05
N GLY A 140 20.84 -11.29 -0.97
CA GLY A 140 21.98 -11.20 -1.89
C GLY A 140 21.56 -10.85 -3.33
N PRO A 141 22.51 -10.51 -4.22
CA PRO A 141 22.18 -10.25 -5.62
C PRO A 141 21.67 -11.52 -6.31
N LEU A 142 20.57 -11.39 -7.06
CA LEU A 142 20.06 -12.39 -8.00
C LEU A 142 20.98 -12.51 -9.22
#